data_AF-A0A5E4NCA9-F1
#
_entry.id   AF-A0A5E4NCA9-F1
#
_cell.length_a   1.000
_cell.length_b   1.000
_cell.length_c   1.000
_cell.angle_alpha   90.00
_cell.angle_beta   90.00
_cell.angle_gamma   90.00
#
_symmetry.space_group_name_H-M   'P 1'
#
loop_
_entity.id
_entity.type
_entity.pdbx_description
1 polymer ?
#
loop_
_entity_poly.entity_id
_entity_poly.type
_entity_poly.pdbx_seq_one_letter_code
_entity_poly.pdbx_strand_id
1 'polypeptide(L)'
;MRGKNISANTMPNEYCQKIHEHILSFPTKDTHYTRRLKNYLDPKLNVKTMHTMFIEKYPELEGKIKYQYYWEYFKNNFSLSFGAPVKDTCSKCEELNTNIMSKDLNDAKRVATAELLVHKHRSKKLYNNIKKTIEISRQNKKVFGRCFDFMAVVDLPKIPVQEEYYYRQLSVNTFGIHNLNTNNLFCYVYHEATARKTLNDVCSFLVHYINSFVDDDVEELHLFCDNCAGQNKNHALLRMIMALVEIQKFKKVQLFFPQRGHS
;
A
#
# COMPACT_ATOMS: atom_id res chain seq x y z
N MET A 1 -12.12 44.81 -48.50
CA MET A 1 -12.20 43.57 -47.70
C MET A 1 -10.79 43.10 -47.39
N ARG A 2 -10.34 43.21 -46.13
CA ARG A 2 -9.04 42.63 -45.71
C ARG A 2 -9.23 41.12 -45.57
N GLY A 3 -8.48 40.34 -46.34
CA GLY A 3 -8.50 38.88 -46.27
C GLY A 3 -8.14 38.41 -44.86
N LYS A 4 -8.99 37.56 -44.28
CA LYS A 4 -8.69 36.82 -43.05
C LYS A 4 -7.68 35.72 -43.39
N ASN A 5 -6.42 36.09 -43.58
CA ASN A 5 -5.36 35.09 -43.66
C ASN A 5 -5.10 34.55 -42.25
N ILE A 6 -5.26 33.23 -42.10
CA ILE A 6 -4.89 32.50 -40.88
C ILE A 6 -3.40 32.75 -40.65
N SER A 7 -3.00 33.11 -39.43
CA SER A 7 -1.60 33.39 -39.14
C SER A 7 -0.74 32.15 -39.39
N ALA A 8 0.47 32.32 -39.93
CA ALA A 8 1.40 31.21 -40.16
C ALA A 8 1.80 30.45 -38.86
N ASN A 9 1.53 31.04 -37.70
CA ASN A 9 1.79 30.47 -36.38
C ASN A 9 0.62 29.63 -35.84
N THR A 10 -0.51 29.57 -36.55
CA THR A 10 -1.66 28.77 -36.15
C THR A 10 -1.40 27.30 -36.49
N MET A 11 -1.45 26.43 -35.48
CA MET A 11 -1.25 25.00 -35.68
C MET A 11 -2.26 24.44 -36.70
N PRO A 12 -1.81 23.58 -37.63
CA PRO A 12 -2.69 22.97 -38.62
C PRO A 12 -3.87 22.24 -37.97
N ASN A 13 -5.07 22.43 -38.54
CA ASN A 13 -6.29 21.82 -38.00
C ASN A 13 -6.20 20.28 -37.95
N GLU A 14 -5.52 19.68 -38.94
CA GLU A 14 -5.22 18.25 -38.98
C GLU A 14 -4.48 17.77 -37.72
N TYR A 15 -3.52 18.56 -37.22
CA TYR A 15 -2.73 18.22 -36.05
C TYR A 15 -3.58 18.32 -34.77
N CYS A 16 -4.42 19.36 -34.68
CA CYS A 16 -5.39 19.49 -33.60
C CYS A 16 -6.37 18.32 -33.55
N GLN A 17 -6.85 17.86 -34.71
CA GLN A 17 -7.74 16.71 -34.80
C GLN A 17 -7.06 15.41 -34.35
N LYS A 18 -5.82 15.16 -34.80
CA LYS A 18 -5.03 14.01 -34.35
C LYS A 18 -4.81 14.01 -32.82
N ILE A 19 -4.54 15.18 -32.23
CA ILE A 19 -4.42 15.32 -30.76
C ILE A 19 -5.77 15.00 -30.08
N HIS A 20 -6.87 15.55 -30.61
CA HIS A 20 -8.21 15.36 -30.04
C HIS A 20 -8.63 13.88 -30.03
N GLU A 21 -8.48 13.20 -31.16
CA GLU A 21 -8.78 11.77 -31.31
C GLU A 21 -7.89 10.90 -30.44
N HIS A 22 -6.61 11.27 -30.31
CA HIS A 22 -5.69 10.57 -29.42
C HIS A 22 -6.12 10.67 -27.96
N ILE A 23 -6.49 11.87 -27.48
CA ILE A 23 -6.95 12.04 -26.09
C ILE A 23 -8.27 11.27 -25.83
N LEU A 24 -9.20 11.24 -26.79
CA LEU A 24 -10.44 10.47 -26.69
C LEU A 24 -10.24 8.95 -26.76
N SER A 25 -9.10 8.47 -27.29
CA SER A 25 -8.81 7.04 -27.37
C SER A 25 -8.51 6.39 -26.01
N PHE A 26 -8.22 7.18 -24.97
CA PHE A 26 -7.94 6.65 -23.64
C PHE A 26 -9.25 6.30 -22.90
N PRO A 27 -9.34 5.10 -22.31
CA PRO A 27 -10.51 4.73 -21.54
C PRO A 27 -10.63 5.61 -20.28
N THR A 28 -11.84 6.11 -20.03
CA THR A 28 -12.16 6.89 -18.83
C THR A 28 -13.04 6.10 -17.86
N LYS A 29 -12.89 6.36 -16.57
CA LYS A 29 -13.76 5.86 -15.51
C LYS A 29 -14.58 6.99 -14.92
N ASP A 30 -15.88 6.73 -14.72
CA ASP A 30 -16.79 7.67 -14.10
C ASP A 30 -16.80 7.47 -12.58
N THR A 31 -16.70 8.56 -11.81
CA THR A 31 -16.95 8.48 -10.37
C THR A 31 -18.44 8.65 -10.10
N HIS A 32 -19.14 7.54 -9.85
CA HIS A 32 -20.55 7.54 -9.43
C HIS A 32 -20.80 8.15 -8.04
N TYR A 33 -19.74 8.51 -7.31
CA TYR A 33 -19.79 8.97 -5.91
C TYR A 33 -19.95 10.50 -5.74
N THR A 34 -19.96 11.29 -6.82
CA THR A 34 -20.11 12.77 -6.75
C THR A 34 -21.29 13.28 -7.58
N ARG A 35 -21.99 14.31 -7.10
CA ARG A 35 -23.11 14.99 -7.81
C ARG A 35 -22.72 15.59 -9.18
N ARG A 36 -21.42 15.72 -9.47
CA ARG A 36 -20.88 16.07 -10.79
C ARG A 36 -20.22 14.83 -11.39
N LEU A 37 -20.67 14.44 -12.59
CA LEU A 37 -19.99 13.44 -13.43
C LEU A 37 -18.61 14.00 -13.78
N LYS A 38 -17.56 13.34 -13.31
CA LYS A 38 -16.18 13.68 -13.60
C LYS A 38 -15.48 12.42 -14.10
N ASN A 39 -14.86 12.53 -15.26
CA ASN A 39 -14.27 11.40 -15.97
C ASN A 39 -12.78 11.36 -15.67
N TYR A 40 -12.30 10.20 -15.23
CA TYR A 40 -10.92 10.02 -14.83
C TYR A 40 -10.16 9.11 -15.79
N LEU A 41 -8.99 9.56 -16.22
CA LEU A 41 -7.98 8.76 -16.91
C LEU A 41 -7.25 7.87 -15.90
N ASP A 42 -6.58 6.83 -16.40
CA ASP A 42 -5.85 5.87 -15.55
C ASP A 42 -4.81 6.59 -14.65
N PRO A 43 -4.71 6.23 -13.35
CA PRO A 43 -3.73 6.81 -12.41
C PRO A 43 -2.26 6.69 -12.83
N LYS A 44 -1.92 5.72 -13.69
CA LYS A 44 -0.57 5.53 -14.21
C LYS A 44 -0.25 6.46 -15.37
N LEU A 45 -1.25 7.11 -15.95
CA LEU A 45 -1.08 8.09 -17.02
C LEU A 45 -0.83 9.48 -16.44
N ASN A 46 -0.16 10.30 -17.22
CA ASN A 46 -0.12 11.74 -17.06
C ASN A 46 0.00 12.36 -18.46
N VAL A 47 -0.23 13.68 -18.58
CA VAL A 47 -0.23 14.35 -19.89
C VAL A 47 1.11 14.20 -20.62
N LYS A 48 2.23 14.10 -19.90
CA LYS A 48 3.56 13.89 -20.49
C LYS A 48 3.69 12.50 -21.08
N THR A 49 3.28 11.47 -20.36
CA THR A 49 3.23 10.09 -20.86
C THR A 49 2.29 9.98 -22.08
N MET A 50 1.14 10.65 -22.04
CA MET A 50 0.23 10.69 -23.19
C MET A 50 0.86 11.39 -24.39
N HIS A 51 1.64 12.46 -24.19
CA HIS A 51 2.38 13.10 -25.29
C HIS A 51 3.45 12.17 -25.87
N THR A 52 4.18 11.43 -25.04
CA THR A 52 5.11 10.39 -25.51
C THR A 52 4.39 9.36 -26.39
N MET A 53 3.27 8.80 -25.90
CA MET A 53 2.44 7.84 -26.66
C MET A 53 1.90 8.44 -27.97
N PHE A 54 1.58 9.73 -27.97
CA PHE A 54 1.14 10.45 -29.17
C PHE A 54 2.24 10.52 -30.23
N ILE A 55 3.49 10.83 -29.82
CA ILE A 55 4.64 10.89 -30.73
C ILE A 55 5.02 9.49 -31.22
N GLU A 56 4.94 8.46 -30.38
CA GLU A 56 5.13 7.06 -30.80
C GLU A 56 4.10 6.64 -31.85
N LYS A 57 2.85 7.10 -31.72
CA LYS A 57 1.78 6.82 -32.67
C LYS A 57 1.90 7.63 -33.97
N TYR A 58 2.44 8.85 -33.90
CA TYR A 58 2.66 9.74 -35.04
C TYR A 58 4.09 10.27 -35.08
N PRO A 59 5.08 9.43 -35.44
CA PRO A 59 6.50 9.83 -35.46
C PRO A 59 6.77 11.02 -36.39
N GLU A 60 5.96 11.21 -37.43
CA GLU A 60 6.07 12.31 -38.39
C GLU A 60 5.78 13.70 -37.78
N LEU A 61 5.23 13.72 -36.57
CA LEU A 61 4.89 14.92 -35.79
C LEU A 61 5.90 15.20 -34.67
N GLU A 62 6.94 14.38 -34.54
CA GLU A 62 8.05 14.62 -33.62
C GLU A 62 8.72 15.96 -33.94
N GLY A 63 8.97 16.77 -32.90
CA GLY A 63 9.49 18.14 -33.04
C GLY A 63 8.49 19.20 -33.54
N LYS A 64 7.42 18.80 -34.24
CA LYS A 64 6.34 19.71 -34.69
C LYS A 64 5.34 20.02 -33.59
N ILE A 65 5.00 19.00 -32.78
CA ILE A 65 4.06 19.16 -31.66
C ILE A 65 4.83 19.04 -30.35
N LYS A 66 5.15 20.18 -29.75
CA LYS A 66 5.81 20.25 -28.45
C LYS A 66 4.83 19.86 -27.33
N TYR A 67 5.38 19.26 -26.27
CA TYR A 67 4.62 18.90 -25.05
C TYR A 67 3.74 20.06 -24.54
N GLN A 68 4.28 21.28 -24.52
CA GLN A 68 3.56 22.47 -24.05
C GLN A 68 2.24 22.67 -24.81
N TYR A 69 2.26 22.54 -26.13
CA TYR A 69 1.08 22.71 -26.96
C TYR A 69 0.06 21.59 -26.71
N TYR A 70 0.53 20.34 -26.61
CA TYR A 70 -0.30 19.19 -26.28
C TYR A 70 -0.99 19.35 -24.91
N TRP A 71 -0.24 19.85 -23.91
CA TRP A 71 -0.77 20.09 -22.57
C TRP A 71 -1.78 21.23 -22.52
N GLU A 72 -1.54 22.35 -23.21
CA GLU A 72 -2.50 23.44 -23.34
C GLU A 72 -3.78 22.99 -24.05
N TYR A 73 -3.64 22.20 -25.12
CA TYR A 73 -4.78 21.62 -25.83
C TYR A 73 -5.59 20.71 -24.91
N PHE A 74 -4.94 19.80 -24.16
CA PHE A 74 -5.60 18.95 -23.18
C PHE A 74 -6.36 19.77 -22.12
N LYS A 75 -5.69 20.75 -21.51
CA LYS A 75 -6.26 21.58 -20.43
C LYS A 75 -7.45 22.42 -20.88
N ASN A 76 -7.40 22.97 -22.09
CA ASN A 76 -8.43 23.90 -22.58
C ASN A 76 -9.62 23.18 -23.22
N ASN A 77 -9.44 21.96 -23.73
CA ASN A 77 -10.49 21.24 -24.47
C ASN A 77 -11.12 20.06 -23.70
N PHE A 78 -10.49 19.57 -22.63
CA PHE A 78 -10.96 18.39 -21.90
C PHE A 78 -11.15 18.64 -20.40
N SER A 79 -12.31 18.26 -19.88
CA SER A 79 -12.59 18.22 -18.44
C SER A 79 -12.21 16.85 -17.85
N LEU A 80 -11.01 16.38 -18.15
CA LEU A 80 -10.47 15.10 -17.69
C LEU A 80 -9.51 15.30 -16.51
N SER A 81 -9.46 14.33 -15.60
CA SER A 81 -8.49 14.31 -14.50
C SER A 81 -7.85 12.92 -14.40
N PHE A 82 -6.67 12.81 -13.81
CA PHE A 82 -6.05 11.51 -13.58
C PHE A 82 -6.58 10.92 -12.27
N GLY A 83 -6.89 9.62 -12.28
CA GLY A 83 -7.32 8.92 -11.07
C GLY A 83 -6.20 8.91 -10.01
N ALA A 84 -6.58 8.73 -8.75
CA ALA A 84 -5.60 8.48 -7.70
C ALA A 84 -5.08 7.03 -7.80
N PRO A 85 -3.81 6.76 -7.43
CA PRO A 85 -3.32 5.39 -7.29
C PRO A 85 -4.26 4.56 -6.43
N VAL A 86 -4.57 3.35 -6.88
CA VAL A 86 -5.46 2.44 -6.15
C VAL A 86 -4.80 2.13 -4.81
N LYS A 87 -5.38 2.59 -3.70
CA LYS A 87 -5.01 2.11 -2.37
C LYS A 87 -5.39 0.64 -2.28
N ASP A 88 -4.56 -0.20 -1.69
CA ASP A 88 -4.93 -1.58 -1.39
C ASP A 88 -6.24 -1.59 -0.59
N THR A 89 -7.34 -1.93 -1.27
CA THR A 89 -8.65 -2.01 -0.66
C THR A 89 -8.90 -3.45 -0.23
N CYS A 90 -9.47 -3.60 0.97
CA CYS A 90 -9.90 -4.90 1.45
C CYS A 90 -10.89 -5.52 0.45
N SER A 91 -10.58 -6.70 -0.09
CA SER A 91 -11.45 -7.39 -1.07
C SER A 91 -12.86 -7.61 -0.53
N LYS A 92 -13.00 -7.88 0.78
CA LYS A 92 -14.33 -8.02 1.40
C LYS A 92 -15.07 -6.69 1.49
N CYS A 93 -14.37 -5.58 1.72
CA CYS A 93 -15.00 -4.26 1.64
C CYS A 93 -15.51 -3.99 0.22
N GLU A 94 -14.72 -4.28 -0.81
CA GLU A 94 -15.11 -4.10 -2.22
C GLU A 94 -16.30 -4.96 -2.62
N GLU A 95 -16.28 -6.24 -2.26
CA GLU A 95 -17.39 -7.19 -2.49
C GLU A 95 -18.68 -6.66 -1.84
N LEU A 96 -18.62 -6.28 -0.55
CA LEU A 96 -19.79 -5.79 0.17
C LEU A 96 -20.30 -4.46 -0.38
N ASN A 97 -19.39 -3.54 -0.73
CA ASN A 97 -19.77 -2.27 -1.35
C ASN A 97 -20.47 -2.51 -2.69
N THR A 98 -19.96 -3.45 -3.50
CA THR A 98 -20.57 -3.82 -4.78
C THR A 98 -21.98 -4.36 -4.58
N ASN A 99 -22.18 -5.24 -3.60
CA ASN A 99 -23.49 -5.79 -3.25
C ASN A 99 -24.48 -4.71 -2.76
N ILE A 100 -24.00 -3.69 -2.02
CA ILE A 100 -24.83 -2.58 -1.55
C ILE A 100 -25.29 -1.70 -2.74
N MET A 101 -24.47 -1.56 -3.77
CA MET A 101 -24.77 -0.71 -4.95
C MET A 101 -25.65 -1.40 -6.01
N SER A 102 -25.79 -2.73 -5.97
CA SER A 102 -26.63 -3.49 -6.92
C SER A 102 -28.10 -3.01 -6.87
N LYS A 103 -28.76 -2.82 -8.00
CA LYS A 103 -30.14 -2.29 -8.02
C LYS A 103 -31.20 -3.31 -7.59
N ASP A 104 -30.88 -4.60 -7.68
CA ASP A 104 -31.90 -5.67 -7.67
C ASP A 104 -32.05 -6.43 -6.34
N LEU A 105 -31.36 -6.01 -5.27
CA LEU A 105 -31.22 -6.81 -4.04
C LEU A 105 -31.56 -6.06 -2.74
N ASN A 106 -32.83 -5.76 -2.46
CA ASN A 106 -33.22 -4.97 -1.29
C ASN A 106 -32.88 -5.61 0.08
N ASP A 107 -33.09 -6.92 0.26
CA ASP A 107 -32.74 -7.59 1.52
C ASP A 107 -31.23 -7.89 1.62
N ALA A 108 -30.59 -8.28 0.51
CA ALA A 108 -29.15 -8.52 0.50
C ALA A 108 -28.34 -7.24 0.76
N LYS A 109 -28.86 -6.05 0.39
CA LYS A 109 -28.28 -4.76 0.77
C LYS A 109 -28.19 -4.55 2.28
N ARG A 110 -29.26 -4.91 3.01
CA ARG A 110 -29.30 -4.74 4.48
C ARG A 110 -28.27 -5.64 5.14
N VAL A 111 -28.20 -6.90 4.70
CA VAL A 111 -27.20 -7.87 5.17
C VAL A 111 -25.79 -7.39 4.86
N ALA A 112 -25.51 -7.01 3.61
CA ALA A 112 -24.18 -6.53 3.21
C ALA A 112 -23.76 -5.25 3.96
N THR A 113 -24.71 -4.35 4.25
CA THR A 113 -24.45 -3.15 5.06
C THR A 113 -24.09 -3.50 6.50
N ALA A 114 -24.84 -4.41 7.13
CA ALA A 114 -24.56 -4.88 8.47
C ALA A 114 -23.21 -5.60 8.55
N GLU A 115 -22.91 -6.47 7.58
CA GLU A 115 -21.62 -7.16 7.47
C GLU A 115 -20.46 -6.17 7.31
N LEU A 116 -20.62 -5.15 6.48
CA LEU A 116 -19.60 -4.13 6.25
C LEU A 116 -19.33 -3.32 7.53
N LEU A 117 -20.38 -2.98 8.28
CA LEU A 117 -20.25 -2.30 9.58
C LEU A 117 -19.47 -3.16 10.57
N VAL A 118 -19.83 -4.44 10.71
CA VAL A 118 -19.13 -5.39 11.59
C VAL A 118 -17.68 -5.56 11.15
N HIS A 119 -17.42 -5.70 9.85
CA HIS A 119 -16.08 -5.84 9.29
C HIS A 119 -15.19 -4.62 9.58
N LYS A 120 -15.71 -3.41 9.35
CA LYS A 120 -15.02 -2.15 9.68
C LYS A 120 -14.81 -1.97 11.18
N HIS A 121 -15.72 -2.47 12.01
CA HIS A 121 -15.53 -2.44 13.46
C HIS A 121 -14.41 -3.40 13.89
N ARG A 122 -14.37 -4.61 13.30
CA ARG A 122 -13.30 -5.60 13.54
C ARG A 122 -11.94 -5.09 13.09
N SER A 123 -11.84 -4.42 11.95
CA SER A 123 -10.55 -3.87 11.48
C SER A 123 -9.97 -2.81 12.41
N LYS A 124 -10.82 -2.00 13.06
CA LYS A 124 -10.39 -1.03 14.08
C LYS A 124 -9.89 -1.66 15.38
N LYS A 125 -10.23 -2.93 15.65
CA LYS A 125 -9.92 -3.60 16.93
C LYS A 125 -8.41 -3.68 17.18
N LEU A 126 -7.60 -3.91 16.14
CA LEU A 126 -6.14 -3.98 16.30
C LEU A 126 -5.58 -2.63 16.79
N TYR A 127 -5.90 -1.54 16.10
CA TYR A 127 -5.44 -0.20 16.51
C TYR A 127 -5.95 0.20 17.89
N ASN A 128 -7.18 -0.19 18.25
CA ASN A 128 -7.70 0.02 19.60
C ASN A 128 -6.90 -0.77 20.64
N ASN A 129 -6.50 -2.01 20.34
CA ASN A 129 -5.65 -2.81 21.23
C ASN A 129 -4.22 -2.25 21.35
N ILE A 130 -3.67 -1.70 20.26
CA ILE A 130 -2.38 -0.98 20.29
C ILE A 130 -2.48 0.21 21.24
N LYS A 131 -3.49 1.08 21.08
CA LYS A 131 -3.71 2.24 21.96
C LYS A 131 -3.88 1.84 23.42
N LYS A 132 -4.72 0.84 23.69
CA LYS A 132 -4.92 0.30 25.05
C LYS A 132 -3.62 -0.25 25.64
N THR A 133 -2.82 -0.95 24.85
CA THR A 133 -1.53 -1.48 25.32
C THR A 133 -0.58 -0.36 25.69
N ILE A 134 -0.50 0.70 24.87
CA ILE A 134 0.32 1.88 25.18
C ILE A 134 -0.15 2.54 26.49
N GLU A 135 -1.47 2.69 26.68
CA GLU A 135 -2.04 3.27 27.90
C GLU A 135 -1.73 2.42 29.14
N ILE A 136 -1.95 1.10 29.07
CA ILE A 136 -1.68 0.17 30.17
C ILE A 136 -0.19 0.17 30.50
N SER A 137 0.67 0.13 29.49
CA SER A 137 2.12 0.04 29.70
C SER A 137 2.74 1.34 30.25
N ARG A 138 2.04 2.47 30.12
CA ARG A 138 2.41 3.73 30.80
C ARG A 138 2.07 3.71 32.29
N GLN A 139 0.98 3.04 32.65
CA GLN A 139 0.52 2.93 34.04
C GLN A 139 1.21 1.80 34.79
N ASN A 140 1.53 0.70 34.09
CA ASN A 140 2.14 -0.49 34.63
C ASN A 140 3.36 -0.89 33.81
N LYS A 141 4.55 -0.67 34.36
CA LYS A 141 5.83 -1.03 33.72
C LYS A 141 6.00 -2.53 33.47
N LYS A 142 5.22 -3.37 34.16
CA LYS A 142 5.23 -4.83 33.99
C LYS A 142 4.53 -5.30 32.71
N VAL A 143 3.84 -4.41 32.00
CA VAL A 143 3.18 -4.72 30.72
C VAL A 143 3.98 -4.12 29.59
N PHE A 144 4.22 -4.93 28.55
CA PHE A 144 5.17 -4.59 27.50
C PHE A 144 4.60 -4.84 26.11
N GLY A 145 4.49 -3.78 25.30
CA GLY A 145 3.95 -3.84 23.95
C GLY A 145 5.02 -3.86 22.87
N ARG A 146 4.96 -4.82 21.94
CA ARG A 146 5.84 -4.93 20.77
C ARG A 146 5.07 -5.14 19.48
N CYS A 147 5.41 -4.35 18.47
CA CYS A 147 4.97 -4.58 17.09
C CYS A 147 6.18 -5.04 16.28
N PHE A 148 6.04 -6.04 15.42
CA PHE A 148 7.15 -6.50 14.59
C PHE A 148 6.70 -6.87 13.19
N ASP A 149 7.58 -6.60 12.22
CA ASP A 149 7.34 -6.90 10.81
C ASP A 149 8.66 -6.97 10.02
N PHE A 150 8.62 -7.64 8.87
CA PHE A 150 9.66 -7.51 7.87
C PHE A 150 9.45 -6.25 7.04
N MET A 151 10.51 -5.48 6.85
CA MET A 151 10.50 -4.40 5.88
C MET A 151 10.61 -4.95 4.45
N ALA A 152 10.40 -4.07 3.48
CA ALA A 152 10.69 -4.35 2.09
C ALA A 152 12.13 -4.86 1.93
N VAL A 153 12.30 -5.90 1.14
CA VAL A 153 13.63 -6.45 0.81
C VAL A 153 14.38 -5.40 0.01
N VAL A 154 15.64 -5.19 0.35
CA VAL A 154 16.53 -4.25 -0.35
C VAL A 154 17.56 -5.06 -1.11
N ASP A 155 17.71 -4.81 -2.40
CA ASP A 155 18.74 -5.45 -3.20
C ASP A 155 20.02 -4.61 -3.22
N LEU A 156 21.17 -5.28 -3.09
CA LEU A 156 22.49 -4.69 -3.12
C LEU A 156 23.41 -5.35 -4.17
N PRO A 157 24.33 -4.61 -4.80
CA PRO A 157 24.46 -3.15 -4.72
C PRO A 157 23.24 -2.45 -5.34
N LYS A 158 23.13 -1.14 -5.12
CA LYS A 158 22.12 -0.31 -5.77
C LYS A 158 22.83 0.64 -6.71
N ILE A 159 22.94 0.24 -7.98
CA ILE A 159 23.67 0.97 -9.01
C ILE A 159 22.63 1.60 -9.96
N PRO A 160 22.73 2.89 -10.31
CA PRO A 160 21.76 3.55 -11.18
C PRO A 160 21.96 3.19 -12.67
N VAL A 161 22.14 1.90 -13.00
CA VAL A 161 22.36 1.39 -14.35
C VAL A 161 21.34 0.29 -14.63
N GLN A 162 20.65 0.39 -15.78
CA GLN A 162 19.59 -0.55 -16.16
C GLN A 162 20.06 -2.01 -16.32
N GLU A 163 21.34 -2.22 -16.63
CA GLU A 163 21.93 -3.55 -16.77
C GLU A 163 21.90 -4.33 -15.45
N GLU A 164 21.91 -3.64 -14.29
CA GLU A 164 21.85 -4.26 -12.96
C GLU A 164 20.63 -5.16 -12.79
N TYR A 165 19.50 -4.81 -13.41
CA TYR A 165 18.27 -5.61 -13.39
C TYR A 165 18.45 -7.04 -13.93
N TYR A 166 19.41 -7.25 -14.83
CA TYR A 166 19.69 -8.56 -15.42
C TYR A 166 20.74 -9.37 -14.65
N TYR A 167 21.39 -8.76 -13.67
CA TYR A 167 22.36 -9.43 -12.81
C TYR A 167 21.70 -9.92 -11.52
N ARG A 168 22.29 -10.94 -10.91
CA ARG A 168 21.81 -11.44 -9.62
C ARG A 168 22.26 -10.49 -8.52
N GLN A 169 21.32 -9.72 -7.99
CA GLN A 169 21.55 -8.84 -6.84
C GLN A 169 21.46 -9.63 -5.53
N LEU A 170 22.21 -9.18 -4.52
CA LEU A 170 22.17 -9.74 -3.18
C LEU A 170 21.00 -9.13 -2.42
N SER A 171 20.02 -9.96 -2.05
CA SER A 171 18.90 -9.50 -1.25
C SER A 171 19.28 -9.34 0.23
N VAL A 172 18.95 -8.17 0.79
CA VAL A 172 19.09 -7.81 2.20
C VAL A 172 17.72 -7.71 2.85
N ASN A 173 17.56 -8.47 3.92
CA ASN A 173 16.35 -8.52 4.72
C ASN A 173 16.52 -7.66 5.97
N THR A 174 15.44 -6.95 6.33
CA THR A 174 15.36 -6.19 7.57
C THR A 174 14.13 -6.63 8.35
N PHE A 175 14.33 -7.12 9.57
CA PHE A 175 13.27 -7.43 10.52
C PHE A 175 13.25 -6.39 11.64
N GLY A 176 12.14 -5.67 11.79
CA GLY A 176 11.99 -4.60 12.76
C GLY A 176 11.14 -5.03 13.94
N ILE A 177 11.58 -4.72 15.16
CA ILE A 177 10.80 -4.82 16.39
C ILE A 177 10.65 -3.42 16.99
N HIS A 178 9.43 -2.90 16.95
CA HIS A 178 9.06 -1.60 17.46
C HIS A 178 8.56 -1.69 18.91
N ASN A 179 9.19 -0.93 19.78
CA ASN A 179 8.79 -0.73 21.16
C ASN A 179 7.64 0.29 21.24
N LEU A 180 6.43 -0.17 21.56
CA LEU A 180 5.25 0.71 21.62
C LEU A 180 5.32 1.74 22.76
N ASN A 181 6.14 1.51 23.78
CA ASN A 181 6.26 2.39 24.94
C ASN A 181 7.23 3.55 24.67
N THR A 182 8.40 3.23 24.12
CA THR A 182 9.49 4.20 23.90
C THR A 182 9.52 4.75 22.48
N ASN A 183 8.76 4.14 21.56
CA ASN A 183 8.77 4.44 20.13
C ASN A 183 10.13 4.16 19.46
N ASN A 184 10.97 3.31 20.07
CA ASN A 184 12.24 2.89 19.51
C ASN A 184 12.06 1.66 18.62
N LEU A 185 12.79 1.63 17.51
CA LEU A 185 12.82 0.51 16.57
C LEU A 185 14.16 -0.21 16.67
N PHE A 186 14.13 -1.52 16.91
CA PHE A 186 15.29 -2.39 16.83
C PHE A 186 15.25 -3.17 15.52
N CYS A 187 16.32 -3.14 14.73
CA CYS A 187 16.38 -3.78 13.43
C CYS A 187 17.44 -4.88 13.39
N TYR A 188 17.04 -6.06 12.92
CA TYR A 188 17.96 -7.08 12.44
C TYR A 188 18.14 -6.91 10.94
N VAL A 189 19.38 -6.65 10.50
CA VAL A 189 19.72 -6.47 9.08
C VAL A 189 20.69 -7.57 8.69
N TYR A 190 20.34 -8.34 7.66
CA TYR A 190 21.14 -9.48 7.21
C TYR A 190 20.88 -9.79 5.74
N HIS A 191 21.86 -10.37 5.05
CA HIS A 191 21.70 -10.79 3.66
C HIS A 191 21.15 -12.21 3.54
N GLU A 192 20.63 -12.56 2.36
CA GLU A 192 19.97 -13.84 2.06
C GLU A 192 20.81 -15.10 2.34
N ALA A 193 22.14 -14.99 2.38
CA ALA A 193 23.04 -16.10 2.70
C ALA A 193 23.19 -16.35 4.22
N THR A 194 22.80 -15.40 5.07
CA THR A 194 22.83 -15.53 6.53
C THR A 194 21.57 -16.21 7.05
N ALA A 195 20.43 -15.71 6.62
CA ALA A 195 19.11 -16.22 6.97
C ALA A 195 18.13 -15.86 5.85
N ARG A 196 16.96 -16.49 5.87
CA ARG A 196 15.92 -16.24 4.88
C ARG A 196 14.88 -15.30 5.51
N LYS A 197 13.61 -15.67 5.51
CA LYS A 197 12.52 -14.94 6.18
C LYS A 197 11.51 -15.95 6.70
N THR A 198 11.99 -17.04 7.29
CA THR A 198 11.18 -18.16 7.75
C THR A 198 10.58 -17.87 9.12
N LEU A 199 9.55 -18.63 9.47
CA LEU A 199 8.98 -18.67 10.81
C LEU A 199 10.01 -18.92 11.93
N ASN A 200 11.06 -19.72 11.67
CA ASN A 200 12.13 -19.98 12.64
C ASN A 200 13.05 -18.76 12.83
N ASP A 201 13.30 -18.01 11.76
CA ASP A 201 14.06 -16.76 11.81
C ASP A 201 13.34 -15.75 12.70
N VAL A 202 12.02 -15.58 12.51
CA VAL A 202 11.17 -14.73 13.35
C VAL A 202 11.24 -15.15 14.83
N CYS A 203 11.09 -16.43 15.13
CA CYS A 203 11.19 -16.93 16.50
C CYS A 203 12.57 -16.63 17.11
N SER A 204 13.64 -16.85 16.35
CA SER A 204 15.02 -16.59 16.80
C SER A 204 15.24 -15.11 17.10
N PHE A 205 14.77 -14.20 16.24
CA PHE A 205 14.84 -12.76 16.47
C PHE A 205 14.05 -12.32 17.70
N LEU A 206 12.87 -12.89 17.92
CA LEU A 206 12.05 -12.58 19.09
C LEU A 206 12.68 -13.10 20.39
N VAL A 207 13.17 -14.34 20.41
CA VAL A 207 13.86 -14.90 21.58
C VAL A 207 15.11 -14.11 21.92
N HIS A 208 15.95 -13.80 20.93
CA HIS A 208 17.12 -12.96 21.13
C HIS A 208 16.73 -11.58 21.66
N TYR A 209 15.71 -10.94 21.08
CA TYR A 209 15.26 -9.62 21.51
C TYR A 209 14.74 -9.64 22.95
N ILE A 210 13.92 -10.63 23.27
CA ILE A 210 13.35 -10.82 24.61
C ILE A 210 14.45 -11.00 25.65
N ASN A 211 15.42 -11.87 25.38
CA ASN A 211 16.48 -12.15 26.35
C ASN A 211 17.49 -11.01 26.49
N SER A 212 17.62 -10.15 25.48
CA SER A 212 18.66 -9.10 25.47
C SER A 212 18.14 -7.71 25.85
N PHE A 213 16.86 -7.42 25.61
CA PHE A 213 16.31 -6.06 25.71
C PHE A 213 15.00 -5.96 26.50
N VAL A 214 14.55 -7.05 27.13
CA VAL A 214 13.33 -7.04 27.94
C VAL A 214 13.71 -7.33 29.38
N ASP A 215 13.38 -6.38 30.25
CA ASP A 215 13.66 -6.45 31.67
C ASP A 215 12.93 -7.65 32.31
N ASP A 216 13.56 -8.26 33.31
CA ASP A 216 13.03 -9.45 34.00
C ASP A 216 11.79 -9.17 34.88
N ASP A 217 11.50 -7.90 35.15
CA ASP A 217 10.31 -7.47 35.91
C ASP A 217 9.02 -7.42 35.06
N VAL A 218 9.15 -7.58 33.74
CA VAL A 218 8.01 -7.64 32.82
C VAL A 218 7.25 -8.94 33.00
N GLU A 219 5.97 -8.85 33.34
CA GLU A 219 5.10 -10.00 33.59
C GLU A 219 4.17 -10.30 32.41
N GLU A 220 3.78 -9.29 31.63
CA GLU A 220 2.82 -9.44 30.52
C GLU A 220 3.36 -8.86 29.21
N LEU A 221 3.37 -9.69 28.15
CA LEU A 221 3.87 -9.33 26.83
C LEU A 221 2.74 -9.26 25.81
N HIS A 222 2.58 -8.12 25.14
CA HIS A 222 1.61 -7.91 24.07
C HIS A 222 2.34 -7.79 22.72
N LEU A 223 2.11 -8.75 21.84
CA LEU A 223 2.72 -8.86 20.53
C LEU A 223 1.73 -8.50 19.43
N PHE A 224 2.13 -7.63 18.51
CA PHE A 224 1.38 -7.20 17.34
C PHE A 224 2.16 -7.54 16.09
N CYS A 225 1.55 -8.27 15.16
CA CYS A 225 2.19 -8.65 13.90
C CYS A 225 1.14 -8.86 12.81
N ASP A 226 1.59 -8.90 11.56
CA ASP A 226 0.72 -9.16 10.42
C ASP A 226 0.14 -10.59 10.43
N ASN A 227 -0.78 -10.86 9.52
CA ASN A 227 -1.47 -12.16 9.44
C ASN A 227 -0.76 -13.14 8.48
N CYS A 228 0.54 -12.97 8.21
CA CYS A 228 1.30 -13.81 7.29
C CYS A 228 1.49 -15.21 7.89
N ALA A 229 0.88 -16.22 7.29
CA ALA A 229 0.97 -17.60 7.79
C ALA A 229 2.41 -18.15 7.70
N GLY A 230 3.16 -17.78 6.65
CA GLY A 230 4.54 -18.24 6.47
C GLY A 230 5.53 -17.69 7.50
N GLN A 231 5.16 -16.63 8.24
CA GLN A 231 6.06 -15.90 9.12
C GLN A 231 5.52 -15.79 10.55
N ASN A 232 4.31 -15.25 10.70
CA ASN A 232 3.80 -14.79 11.99
C ASN A 232 2.61 -15.62 12.50
N LYS A 233 1.70 -16.06 11.63
CA LYS A 233 0.54 -16.86 12.02
C LYS A 233 0.74 -18.35 11.74
N ASN A 234 1.67 -18.97 12.47
CA ASN A 234 1.99 -20.39 12.37
C ASN A 234 2.23 -21.05 13.73
N HIS A 235 2.39 -22.37 13.69
CA HIS A 235 2.56 -23.21 14.87
C HIS A 235 3.85 -22.94 15.62
N ALA A 236 4.93 -22.55 14.93
CA ALA A 236 6.22 -22.32 15.58
C ALA A 236 6.18 -21.09 16.48
N LEU A 237 5.67 -19.96 15.98
CA LEU A 237 5.54 -18.77 16.80
C LEU A 237 4.60 -19.00 17.99
N LEU A 238 3.48 -19.68 17.78
CA LEU A 238 2.54 -20.01 18.85
C LEU A 238 3.18 -20.91 19.92
N ARG A 239 3.90 -21.95 19.52
CA ARG A 239 4.61 -22.84 20.46
C ARG A 239 5.72 -22.12 21.21
N MET A 240 6.48 -21.24 20.54
CA MET A 240 7.49 -20.40 21.19
C MET A 240 6.85 -19.52 22.26
N ILE A 241 5.73 -18.87 21.96
CA ILE A 241 4.99 -18.04 22.93
C ILE A 241 4.49 -18.87 24.12
N MET A 242 3.94 -20.06 23.86
CA MET A 242 3.51 -20.96 24.94
C MET A 242 4.68 -21.36 25.84
N ALA A 243 5.82 -21.71 25.24
CA ALA A 243 7.03 -22.07 25.97
C ALA A 243 7.51 -20.93 26.88
N LEU A 244 7.44 -19.66 26.43
CA LEU A 244 7.81 -18.50 27.25
C LEU A 244 6.93 -18.36 28.52
N VAL A 245 5.68 -18.79 28.47
CA VAL A 245 4.78 -18.81 29.63
C VAL A 245 5.07 -20.03 30.53
N GLU A 246 5.29 -21.20 29.93
CA GLU A 246 5.59 -22.44 30.67
C GLU A 246 6.90 -22.35 31.47
N ILE A 247 7.94 -21.72 30.91
CA ILE A 247 9.20 -21.47 31.62
C ILE A 247 9.11 -20.28 32.59
N GLN A 248 7.92 -19.71 32.78
CA GLN A 248 7.65 -18.57 33.68
C GLN A 248 8.42 -17.29 33.33
N LYS A 249 8.88 -17.13 32.08
CA LYS A 249 9.48 -15.86 31.63
C LYS A 249 8.45 -14.73 31.60
N PHE A 250 7.20 -15.06 31.24
CA PHE A 250 6.06 -14.15 31.36
C PHE A 250 4.89 -14.88 32.02
N LYS A 251 4.10 -14.17 32.83
CA LYS A 251 2.83 -14.69 33.36
C LYS A 251 1.77 -14.80 32.27
N LYS A 252 1.84 -13.92 31.26
CA LYS A 252 0.86 -13.85 30.19
C LYS A 252 1.47 -13.28 28.91
N VAL A 253 1.14 -13.89 27.78
CA VAL A 253 1.48 -13.35 26.46
C VAL A 253 0.21 -13.25 25.61
N GLN A 254 0.00 -12.11 24.97
CA GLN A 254 -1.12 -11.87 24.06
C GLN A 254 -0.59 -11.59 22.65
N LEU A 255 -1.10 -12.32 21.66
CA LEU A 255 -0.75 -12.11 20.25
C LEU A 255 -1.95 -11.56 19.48
N PHE A 256 -1.75 -10.42 18.82
CA PHE A 256 -2.77 -9.69 18.07
C PHE A 256 -2.46 -9.65 16.58
N PHE A 257 -3.49 -9.88 15.77
CA PHE A 257 -3.40 -9.88 14.31
C PHE A 257 -4.40 -8.89 13.69
N PRO A 258 -4.05 -8.22 12.57
CA PRO A 258 -4.99 -7.43 11.80
C PRO A 258 -6.06 -8.29 11.12
N GLN A 259 -7.19 -7.65 10.84
CA GLN A 259 -8.17 -8.18 9.92
C GLN A 259 -7.55 -8.18 8.50
N ARG A 260 -7.65 -9.30 7.76
CA ARG A 260 -7.09 -9.38 6.40
C ARG A 260 -7.62 -8.25 5.52
N GLY A 261 -6.72 -7.63 4.73
CA GLY A 261 -7.03 -6.47 3.88
C GLY A 261 -7.17 -5.15 4.64
N HIS A 262 -6.90 -5.13 5.95
CA HIS A 262 -6.85 -3.94 6.78
C HIS A 262 -5.52 -3.94 7.55
N SER A 263 -4.49 -3.41 6.91
CA SER A 263 -3.15 -3.16 7.47
C SER A 263 -2.95 -1.68 7.72
#